data_AF-A0A519LD78-F1
#
_entry.id   AF-A0A519LD78-F1
#
_cell.length_a   1.000
_cell.length_b   1.000
_cell.length_c   1.000
_cell.angle_alpha   90.00
_cell.angle_beta   90.00
_cell.angle_gamma   90.00
#
_symmetry.space_group_name_H-M   'P 1'
#
loop_
_entity.id
_entity.type
_entity.pdbx_description
1 polymer ?
#
loop_
_entity_poly.entity_id
_entity_poly.type
_entity_poly.pdbx_seq_one_letter_code
_entity_poly.pdbx_strand_id
1 'polypeptide(L)'
;MSDVQMDKLEQADFTLADVTRMTSLKGETIRAWRKRGHLPALPRYAKTELREVASLAVTKLLMDHGMPLGEARQFGEHFAPDVVYLAVLSTRGSVEVHGTERGIATFEDQWGNGDELARELAELNRSPAVVITSADGGALKTDLKLEDDPDSQSGYYVNLEGVGRHLGANAHKPLFTVRIARKEDDDGPVLVRRVPKMSLDRRVR
;
A
#
# COMPACT_ATOMS: atom_id res chain seq x y z
N MET A 1 22.87 -8.07 -16.20
CA MET A 1 22.72 -7.91 -14.73
C MET A 1 22.03 -9.17 -14.23
N SER A 2 22.42 -9.74 -13.09
CA SER A 2 21.78 -10.97 -12.59
C SER A 2 20.52 -10.58 -11.84
N ASP A 3 19.36 -11.10 -12.23
CA ASP A 3 18.10 -10.83 -11.53
C ASP A 3 18.15 -11.37 -10.09
N VAL A 4 17.54 -10.64 -9.15
CA VAL A 4 17.35 -11.11 -7.78
C VAL A 4 16.31 -12.22 -7.81
N GLN A 5 16.73 -13.43 -7.46
CA GLN A 5 15.80 -14.54 -7.30
C GLN A 5 15.21 -14.48 -5.88
N MET A 6 13.98 -13.98 -5.79
CA MET A 6 13.21 -14.04 -4.55
C MET A 6 12.79 -15.48 -4.28
N ASP A 7 13.17 -16.01 -3.13
CA ASP A 7 12.78 -17.35 -2.67
C ASP A 7 11.40 -17.32 -2.02
N LYS A 8 11.15 -16.28 -1.22
CA LYS A 8 9.89 -16.13 -0.49
C LYS A 8 9.53 -14.67 -0.30
N LEU A 9 8.28 -14.36 -0.59
CA LEU A 9 7.64 -13.10 -0.25
C LEU A 9 6.58 -13.34 0.84
N GLU A 10 6.71 -12.63 1.97
CA GLU A 10 5.73 -12.67 3.05
C GLU A 10 5.12 -11.28 3.23
N GLN A 11 3.80 -11.18 3.08
CA GLN A 11 3.06 -9.96 3.38
C GLN A 11 2.67 -9.92 4.86
N ALA A 12 2.70 -8.73 5.46
CA ALA A 12 2.34 -8.57 6.86
C ALA A 12 0.84 -8.67 7.12
N ASP A 13 0.50 -9.40 8.17
CA ASP A 13 -0.86 -9.52 8.69
C ASP A 13 -1.08 -8.63 9.92
N PHE A 14 -2.23 -7.97 10.02
CA PHE A 14 -2.50 -6.94 11.02
C PHE A 14 -3.60 -7.34 12.01
N THR A 15 -3.38 -7.04 13.30
CA THR A 15 -4.43 -7.21 14.32
C THR A 15 -5.46 -6.09 14.20
N LEU A 16 -6.65 -6.27 14.77
CA LEU A 16 -7.68 -5.20 14.77
C LEU A 16 -7.17 -3.86 15.36
N ALA A 17 -6.28 -3.92 16.35
CA ALA A 17 -5.65 -2.73 16.93
C ALA A 17 -4.75 -2.04 15.90
N ASP A 18 -3.96 -2.81 15.15
CA ASP A 18 -3.13 -2.27 14.08
C ASP A 18 -3.99 -1.65 12.98
N VAL A 19 -5.06 -2.34 12.54
CA VAL A 19 -5.99 -1.82 11.53
C VAL A 19 -6.64 -0.52 11.97
N THR A 20 -7.08 -0.43 13.24
CA THR A 20 -7.69 0.78 13.80
C THR A 20 -6.72 1.96 13.75
N ARG A 21 -5.45 1.72 14.11
CA ARG A 21 -4.39 2.74 14.06
C ARG A 21 -4.06 3.15 12.62
N MET A 22 -3.94 2.20 11.70
CA MET A 22 -3.55 2.42 10.31
C MET A 22 -4.63 3.06 9.45
N THR A 23 -5.90 2.85 9.78
CA THR A 23 -7.05 3.35 9.00
C THR A 23 -7.82 4.47 9.70
N SER A 24 -7.52 4.73 10.98
CA SER A 24 -8.32 5.58 11.87
C SER A 24 -9.81 5.17 11.96
N LEU A 25 -10.18 3.95 11.56
CA LEU A 25 -11.53 3.40 11.78
C LEU A 25 -11.62 2.82 13.19
N LYS A 26 -12.72 3.09 13.88
CA LYS A 26 -12.98 2.43 15.17
C LYS A 26 -13.17 0.92 14.94
N GLY A 27 -12.59 0.10 15.82
CA GLY A 27 -12.75 -1.36 15.76
C GLY A 27 -14.22 -1.83 15.82
N GLU A 28 -15.08 -1.07 16.50
CA GLU A 28 -16.54 -1.30 16.53
C GLU A 28 -17.18 -1.14 15.15
N THR A 29 -16.78 -0.12 14.38
CA THR A 29 -17.25 0.11 13.02
C THR A 29 -16.89 -1.06 12.12
N ILE A 30 -15.63 -1.53 12.18
CA ILE A 30 -15.16 -2.68 11.38
C ILE A 30 -15.95 -3.93 11.73
N ARG A 31 -16.18 -4.20 13.02
CA ARG A 31 -17.00 -5.35 13.47
C ARG A 31 -18.44 -5.24 13.00
N ALA A 32 -19.04 -4.05 13.06
CA ALA A 32 -20.39 -3.81 12.58
C ALA A 32 -20.51 -4.05 11.07
N TRP A 33 -19.52 -3.61 10.28
CA TRP A 33 -19.47 -3.86 8.85
C TRP A 33 -19.34 -5.35 8.52
N ARG A 34 -18.47 -6.09 9.21
CA ARG A 34 -18.38 -7.56 9.07
C ARG A 34 -19.70 -8.25 9.43
N LYS A 35 -20.32 -7.87 10.56
CA LYS A 35 -21.61 -8.45 11.01
C LYS A 35 -22.75 -8.21 10.01
N ARG A 36 -22.74 -7.07 9.31
CA ARG A 36 -23.72 -6.72 8.27
C ARG A 36 -23.39 -7.28 6.89
N GLY A 37 -22.30 -8.05 6.75
CA GLY A 37 -21.87 -8.61 5.46
C GLY A 37 -21.24 -7.61 4.50
N HIS A 38 -20.89 -6.40 4.98
CA HIS A 38 -20.16 -5.42 4.17
C HIS A 38 -18.67 -5.74 4.06
N LEU A 39 -18.14 -6.55 4.97
CA LEU A 39 -16.77 -7.08 4.94
C LEU A 39 -16.81 -8.59 5.17
N PRO A 40 -15.83 -9.37 4.67
CA PRO A 40 -15.74 -10.80 4.93
C PRO A 40 -15.78 -11.11 6.43
N ALA A 41 -16.42 -12.20 6.83
CA ALA A 41 -16.37 -12.65 8.21
C ALA A 41 -14.96 -13.15 8.53
N LEU A 42 -14.42 -12.74 9.68
CA LEU A 42 -13.14 -13.24 10.19
C LEU A 42 -13.35 -14.08 11.45
N PRO A 43 -12.67 -15.22 11.58
CA PRO A 43 -12.60 -15.95 12.85
C PRO A 43 -12.14 -15.05 13.99
N ARG A 44 -12.50 -15.44 15.22
CA ARG A 44 -12.00 -14.75 16.42
C ARG A 44 -10.47 -14.85 16.41
N TYR A 45 -9.78 -13.71 16.45
CA TYR A 45 -8.32 -13.56 16.35
C TYR A 45 -7.68 -13.71 14.96
N ALA A 46 -8.49 -13.84 13.90
CA ALA A 46 -7.92 -13.77 12.56
C ALA A 46 -7.35 -12.36 12.30
N LYS A 47 -6.23 -12.33 11.59
CA LYS A 47 -5.56 -11.10 11.21
C LYS A 47 -6.13 -10.59 9.88
N THR A 48 -5.91 -9.32 9.62
CA THR A 48 -6.34 -8.60 8.42
C THR A 48 -5.14 -8.41 7.50
N GLU A 49 -5.28 -8.82 6.26
CA GLU A 49 -4.23 -8.68 5.25
C GLU A 49 -4.01 -7.20 4.92
N LEU A 50 -2.77 -6.82 4.58
CA LEU A 50 -2.40 -5.43 4.26
C LEU A 50 -3.30 -4.82 3.17
N ARG A 51 -3.69 -5.58 2.15
CA ARG A 51 -4.56 -5.09 1.08
C ARG A 51 -5.96 -4.75 1.61
N GLU A 52 -6.51 -5.55 2.52
CA GLU A 52 -7.76 -5.22 3.19
C GLU A 52 -7.61 -3.96 4.05
N VAL A 53 -6.49 -3.79 4.76
CA VAL A 53 -6.22 -2.55 5.52
C VAL A 53 -6.16 -1.33 4.60
N ALA A 54 -5.49 -1.44 3.45
CA ALA A 54 -5.42 -0.36 2.45
C ALA A 54 -6.79 -0.01 1.88
N SER A 55 -7.60 -1.03 1.54
CA SER A 55 -8.98 -0.84 1.08
C SER A 55 -9.84 -0.13 2.13
N LEU A 56 -9.73 -0.51 3.40
CA LEU A 56 -10.45 0.12 4.50
C LEU A 56 -10.05 1.59 4.71
N ALA A 57 -8.77 1.92 4.54
CA ALA A 57 -8.29 3.31 4.64
C ALA A 57 -8.92 4.20 3.56
N VAL A 58 -8.95 3.74 2.31
CA VAL A 58 -9.57 4.47 1.19
C VAL A 58 -11.08 4.55 1.38
N THR A 59 -11.72 3.44 1.74
CA THR A 59 -13.18 3.37 1.99
C THR A 59 -13.58 4.40 3.05
N LYS A 60 -12.85 4.47 4.17
CA LYS A 60 -13.09 5.45 5.23
C LYS A 60 -13.00 6.87 4.73
N LEU A 61 -11.97 7.22 3.97
CA LEU A 61 -11.80 8.58 3.44
C LEU A 61 -12.92 8.97 2.48
N LEU A 62 -13.30 8.07 1.57
CA LEU A 62 -14.42 8.32 0.66
C LEU A 62 -15.74 8.51 1.42
N MET A 63 -15.98 7.73 2.47
CA MET A 63 -17.15 7.89 3.33
C MET A 63 -17.14 9.21 4.11
N ASP A 64 -15.97 9.66 4.57
CA ASP A 64 -15.83 10.97 5.23
C ASP A 64 -16.18 12.12 4.27
N HIS A 65 -16.07 11.89 2.95
CA HIS A 65 -16.53 12.79 1.89
C HIS A 65 -17.98 12.54 1.43
N GLY A 66 -18.75 11.73 2.18
CA GLY A 66 -20.18 11.52 1.94
C GLY A 66 -20.52 10.37 0.97
N MET A 67 -19.53 9.62 0.48
CA MET A 67 -19.80 8.47 -0.40
C MET A 67 -20.49 7.33 0.37
N PRO A 68 -21.53 6.69 -0.19
CA PRO A 68 -22.15 5.52 0.42
C PRO A 68 -21.15 4.36 0.60
N LEU A 69 -21.24 3.64 1.72
CA LEU A 69 -20.32 2.53 2.06
C LEU A 69 -20.16 1.50 0.92
N GLY A 70 -21.26 1.13 0.26
CA GLY A 70 -21.22 0.12 -0.81
C GLY A 70 -20.35 0.52 -1.99
N GLU A 71 -20.43 1.79 -2.39
CA GLU A 71 -19.64 2.38 -3.46
C GLU A 71 -18.20 2.66 -3.00
N ALA A 72 -18.03 3.26 -1.81
CA ALA A 72 -16.74 3.53 -1.20
C ALA A 72 -15.88 2.26 -1.05
N ARG A 73 -16.51 1.11 -0.75
CA ARG A 73 -15.82 -0.18 -0.65
C ARG A 73 -15.29 -0.65 -2.00
N GLN A 74 -16.08 -0.54 -3.07
CA GLN A 74 -15.65 -0.94 -4.41
C GLN A 74 -14.42 -0.13 -4.83
N PHE A 75 -14.44 1.18 -4.59
CA PHE A 75 -13.28 2.03 -4.84
C PHE A 75 -12.12 1.74 -3.90
N GLY A 76 -12.38 1.45 -2.63
CA GLY A 76 -11.35 1.04 -1.69
C GLY A 76 -10.61 -0.21 -2.14
N GLU A 77 -11.33 -1.25 -2.57
CA GLU A 77 -10.75 -2.47 -3.14
C GLU A 77 -9.95 -2.18 -4.42
N HIS A 78 -10.49 -1.32 -5.30
CA HIS A 78 -9.87 -0.93 -6.55
C HIS A 78 -8.54 -0.18 -6.36
N PHE A 79 -8.47 0.73 -5.39
CA PHE A 79 -7.28 1.57 -5.13
C PHE A 79 -6.35 1.03 -4.03
N ALA A 80 -6.67 -0.12 -3.42
CA ALA A 80 -5.81 -0.73 -2.42
C ALA A 80 -4.40 -1.04 -2.94
N PRO A 81 -4.19 -1.60 -4.16
CA PRO A 81 -2.85 -1.80 -4.71
C PRO A 81 -2.05 -0.49 -4.85
N ASP A 82 -2.70 0.60 -5.28
CA ASP A 82 -2.08 1.92 -5.40
C ASP A 82 -1.58 2.41 -4.04
N VAL A 83 -2.41 2.28 -3.00
CA VAL A 83 -2.04 2.67 -1.63
C VAL A 83 -0.91 1.81 -1.06
N VAL A 84 -0.91 0.51 -1.32
CA VAL A 84 0.19 -0.39 -0.90
C VAL A 84 1.48 -0.01 -1.60
N TYR A 85 1.46 0.19 -2.92
CA TYR A 85 2.59 0.66 -3.72
C TYR A 85 3.15 1.98 -3.16
N LEU A 86 2.28 2.97 -2.88
CA LEU A 86 2.69 4.26 -2.31
C LEU A 86 3.24 4.13 -0.89
N ALA A 87 2.68 3.24 -0.07
CA ALA A 87 3.17 2.97 1.29
C ALA A 87 4.58 2.37 1.28
N VAL A 88 4.81 1.42 0.38
CA VAL A 88 6.09 0.75 0.15
C VAL A 88 7.17 1.77 -0.20
N LEU A 89 6.87 2.70 -1.10
CA LEU A 89 7.84 3.67 -1.62
C LEU A 89 8.12 4.81 -0.63
N SER A 90 7.07 5.27 0.05
CA SER A 90 7.13 6.48 0.88
C SER A 90 7.65 6.24 2.29
N THR A 91 7.67 4.98 2.75
CA THR A 91 7.98 4.65 4.14
C THR A 91 9.27 3.87 4.25
N ARG A 92 10.24 4.40 5.00
CA ARG A 92 11.47 3.67 5.31
C ARG A 92 11.17 2.42 6.14
N GLY A 93 11.71 1.28 5.73
CA GLY A 93 11.52 0.01 6.43
C GLY A 93 10.13 -0.60 6.25
N SER A 94 9.37 -0.15 5.25
CA SER A 94 8.19 -0.85 4.74
C SER A 94 8.54 -2.23 4.18
N VAL A 95 9.77 -2.42 3.69
CA VAL A 95 10.29 -3.70 3.21
C VAL A 95 11.49 -4.10 4.06
N GLU A 96 11.50 -5.36 4.48
CA GLU A 96 12.62 -6.01 5.14
C GLU A 96 13.14 -7.15 4.24
N VAL A 97 14.46 -7.20 4.06
CA VAL A 97 15.11 -8.14 3.15
C VAL A 97 16.05 -9.03 3.96
N HIS A 98 15.93 -10.33 3.72
CA HIS A 98 16.70 -11.38 4.36
C HIS A 98 17.53 -12.08 3.28
N GLY A 99 18.84 -12.11 3.42
CA GLY A 99 19.73 -12.70 2.42
C GLY A 99 21.20 -12.53 2.77
N THR A 100 22.08 -13.01 1.90
CA THR A 100 23.52 -12.74 2.00
C THR A 100 23.81 -11.27 1.69
N GLU A 101 25.00 -10.78 2.05
CA GLU A 101 25.40 -9.40 1.74
C GLU A 101 25.31 -9.09 0.24
N ARG A 102 25.76 -10.01 -0.62
CA ARG A 102 25.67 -9.88 -2.07
C ARG A 102 24.22 -9.89 -2.57
N GLY A 103 23.38 -10.78 -2.03
CA GLY A 103 21.96 -10.84 -2.38
C GLY A 103 21.24 -9.54 -2.03
N ILE A 104 21.44 -9.04 -0.81
CA ILE A 104 20.86 -7.77 -0.36
C ILE A 104 21.36 -6.60 -1.20
N ALA A 105 22.66 -6.53 -1.52
CA ALA A 105 23.21 -5.47 -2.36
C ALA A 105 22.59 -5.47 -3.77
N THR A 106 22.33 -6.66 -4.34
CA THR A 106 21.67 -6.78 -5.65
C THR A 106 20.21 -6.31 -5.56
N PHE A 107 19.51 -6.64 -4.49
CA PHE A 107 18.15 -6.12 -4.24
C PHE A 107 18.13 -4.60 -4.06
N GLU A 108 19.05 -4.04 -3.27
CA GLU A 108 19.15 -2.60 -3.04
C GLU A 108 19.46 -1.84 -4.35
N ASP A 109 20.29 -2.41 -5.23
CA ASP A 109 20.56 -1.86 -6.56
C ASP A 109 19.30 -1.85 -7.44
N GLN A 110 18.59 -2.98 -7.55
CA GLN A 110 17.32 -3.04 -8.28
C GLN A 110 16.27 -2.08 -7.72
N TRP A 111 16.16 -2.00 -6.38
CA TRP A 111 15.28 -1.07 -5.69
C TRP A 111 15.63 0.39 -5.95
N GLY A 112 16.92 0.72 -6.10
CA GLY A 112 17.39 2.07 -6.38
C GLY A 112 17.21 2.51 -7.83
N ASN A 113 17.10 1.55 -8.75
CA ASN A 113 17.10 1.76 -10.20
C ASN A 113 15.69 1.88 -10.82
N GLY A 114 14.62 1.55 -10.09
CA GLY A 114 13.25 1.66 -10.60
C GLY A 114 12.18 1.36 -9.54
N ASP A 115 10.90 1.50 -9.91
CA ASP A 115 9.76 1.22 -9.03
C ASP A 115 9.12 -0.17 -9.25
N GLU A 116 9.70 -0.98 -10.15
CA GLU A 116 9.16 -2.27 -10.60
C GLU A 116 8.97 -3.25 -9.43
N LEU A 117 9.96 -3.37 -8.54
CA LEU A 117 9.85 -4.21 -7.34
C LEU A 117 8.72 -3.74 -6.43
N ALA A 118 8.51 -2.43 -6.29
CA ALA A 118 7.40 -1.91 -5.49
C ALA A 118 6.04 -2.19 -6.13
N ARG A 119 5.96 -2.18 -7.47
CA ARG A 119 4.74 -2.58 -8.21
C ARG A 119 4.45 -4.06 -8.03
N GLU A 120 5.48 -4.90 -8.12
CA GLU A 120 5.38 -6.34 -7.91
C GLU A 120 4.86 -6.65 -6.50
N LEU A 121 5.50 -6.06 -5.46
CA LEU A 121 5.06 -6.23 -4.06
C LEU A 121 3.61 -5.79 -3.82
N ALA A 122 3.15 -4.75 -4.52
CA ALA A 122 1.78 -4.26 -4.42
C ALA A 122 0.79 -5.00 -5.34
N GLU A 123 1.28 -5.85 -6.24
CA GLU A 123 0.59 -6.44 -7.39
C GLU A 123 -0.12 -5.38 -8.26
N LEU A 124 0.57 -4.26 -8.51
CA LEU A 124 0.05 -3.14 -9.28
C LEU A 124 0.46 -3.25 -10.76
N ASN A 125 -0.44 -3.76 -11.59
CA ASN A 125 -0.22 -3.98 -13.03
C ASN A 125 -0.63 -2.79 -13.93
N ARG A 126 -0.77 -1.59 -13.36
CA ARG A 126 -1.22 -0.37 -14.05
C ARG A 126 -0.45 0.86 -13.58
N SER A 127 -0.68 2.01 -14.20
CA SER A 127 -0.18 3.29 -13.68
C SER A 127 -0.79 3.58 -12.29
N PRO A 128 0.03 3.92 -11.28
CA PRO A 128 -0.45 4.23 -9.94
C PRO A 128 -1.24 5.52 -9.94
N ALA A 129 -2.45 5.50 -9.40
CA ALA A 129 -3.18 6.71 -9.06
C ALA A 129 -2.55 7.34 -7.80
N VAL A 130 -2.16 8.61 -7.89
CA VAL A 130 -1.66 9.37 -6.73
C VAL A 130 -2.81 10.10 -6.04
N VAL A 131 -3.82 10.46 -6.82
CA VAL A 131 -4.97 11.25 -6.42
C VAL A 131 -6.24 10.66 -7.02
N ILE A 132 -7.32 10.65 -6.24
CA ILE A 132 -8.68 10.43 -6.71
C ILE A 132 -9.48 11.72 -6.55
N THR A 133 -10.27 12.07 -7.54
CA THR A 133 -11.18 13.22 -7.48
C THR A 133 -12.56 12.92 -8.02
N SER A 134 -13.56 13.61 -7.48
CA SER A 134 -14.91 13.67 -8.04
C SER A 134 -15.39 15.11 -8.00
N ALA A 135 -16.01 15.54 -9.09
CA ALA A 135 -16.69 16.82 -9.23
C ALA A 135 -18.20 16.58 -9.32
N ASP A 136 -18.97 17.33 -8.54
CA ASP A 136 -20.44 17.36 -8.45
C ASP A 136 -21.11 15.99 -8.31
N GLY A 137 -20.47 15.08 -7.57
CA GLY A 137 -20.96 13.70 -7.39
C GLY A 137 -20.83 12.84 -8.66
N GLY A 138 -20.10 13.32 -9.66
CA GLY A 138 -19.76 12.58 -10.87
C GLY A 138 -18.74 11.46 -10.62
N ALA A 139 -18.47 10.68 -11.67
CA ALA A 139 -17.56 9.54 -11.62
C ALA A 139 -16.16 9.93 -11.11
N LEU A 140 -15.55 9.02 -10.36
CA LEU A 140 -14.19 9.22 -9.87
C LEU A 140 -13.19 9.25 -11.04
N LYS A 141 -12.36 10.27 -11.05
CA LYS A 141 -11.24 10.46 -11.97
C LYS A 141 -9.92 10.32 -11.21
N THR A 142 -8.95 9.67 -11.84
CA THR A 142 -7.56 9.59 -11.37
C THR A 142 -6.72 10.63 -12.09
N ASP A 143 -5.76 11.23 -11.39
CA ASP A 143 -4.74 12.13 -11.95
C ASP A 143 -5.32 13.31 -12.74
N LEU A 144 -5.79 14.34 -12.01
CA LEU A 144 -6.25 15.59 -12.59
C LEU A 144 -5.12 16.27 -13.37
N LYS A 145 -5.33 16.45 -14.67
CA LYS A 145 -4.83 17.66 -15.34
C LYS A 145 -5.78 18.77 -14.93
N LEU A 146 -5.34 19.65 -14.02
CA LEU A 146 -6.04 20.89 -13.66
C LEU A 146 -6.11 21.80 -14.89
N GLU A 147 -6.97 21.49 -15.86
CA GLU A 147 -7.25 22.37 -17.00
C GLU A 147 -8.73 22.74 -17.12
N ASP A 148 -9.63 22.23 -16.27
CA ASP A 148 -11.06 22.51 -16.40
C ASP A 148 -11.60 23.44 -15.30
N ASP A 149 -11.93 24.66 -15.75
CA ASP A 149 -12.92 25.65 -15.30
C ASP A 149 -12.88 26.16 -13.83
N PRO A 150 -12.48 27.44 -13.59
CA PRO A 150 -12.43 28.04 -12.26
C PRO A 150 -13.80 28.30 -11.61
N ASP A 151 -14.91 28.18 -12.34
CA ASP A 151 -16.24 28.51 -11.84
C ASP A 151 -17.03 27.24 -11.40
N SER A 152 -17.02 27.00 -10.08
CA SER A 152 -18.08 26.30 -9.32
C SER A 152 -18.16 24.76 -9.34
N GLN A 153 -17.04 24.03 -9.40
CA GLN A 153 -17.09 22.57 -9.16
C GLN A 153 -17.00 22.27 -7.65
N SER A 154 -18.11 21.79 -7.06
CA SER A 154 -18.08 21.22 -5.71
C SER A 154 -17.57 19.79 -5.81
N GLY A 155 -16.63 19.37 -4.97
CA GLY A 155 -16.00 18.07 -5.16
C GLY A 155 -15.17 17.61 -3.97
N TYR A 156 -14.63 16.41 -4.07
CA TYR A 156 -13.66 15.91 -3.11
C TYR A 156 -12.40 15.39 -3.77
N TYR A 157 -11.31 15.48 -3.02
CA TYR A 157 -9.96 15.13 -3.41
C TYR A 157 -9.38 14.19 -2.35
N VAL A 158 -8.98 12.99 -2.78
CA VAL A 158 -8.33 11.99 -1.92
C VAL A 158 -6.90 11.79 -2.37
N ASN A 159 -5.95 12.21 -1.52
CA ASN A 159 -4.52 12.01 -1.74
C ASN A 159 -4.09 10.59 -1.33
N LEU A 160 -4.01 9.66 -2.29
CA LEU A 160 -3.61 8.27 -2.03
C LEU A 160 -2.17 8.14 -1.56
N GLU A 161 -1.28 9.06 -1.94
CA GLU A 161 0.09 9.08 -1.42
C GLU A 161 0.12 9.38 0.08
N GLY A 162 -0.72 10.33 0.51
CA GLY A 162 -0.94 10.63 1.92
C GLY A 162 -1.45 9.41 2.68
N VAL A 163 -2.39 8.65 2.09
CA VAL A 163 -2.90 7.40 2.66
C VAL A 163 -1.80 6.36 2.79
N GLY A 164 -1.04 6.10 1.73
CA GLY A 164 0.06 5.13 1.73
C GLY A 164 1.13 5.47 2.76
N ARG A 165 1.54 6.74 2.83
CA ARG A 165 2.50 7.23 3.83
C ARG A 165 1.98 7.05 5.25
N HIS A 166 0.72 7.37 5.50
CA HIS A 166 0.10 7.17 6.81
C HIS A 166 0.07 5.69 7.19
N LEU A 167 -0.29 4.81 6.25
CA LEU A 167 -0.31 3.36 6.44
C LEU A 167 1.05 2.81 6.85
N GLY A 168 2.08 3.11 6.07
CA GLY A 168 3.43 2.61 6.35
C GLY A 168 3.97 3.14 7.68
N ALA A 169 3.78 4.43 7.98
CA ALA A 169 4.24 5.02 9.23
C ALA A 169 3.58 4.40 10.47
N ASN A 170 2.32 3.96 10.36
CA ASN A 170 1.52 3.42 11.46
C ASN A 170 1.51 1.88 11.54
N ALA A 171 2.25 1.20 10.66
CA ALA A 171 2.34 -0.26 10.67
C ALA A 171 3.18 -0.81 11.82
N HIS A 172 4.19 -0.06 12.30
CA HIS A 172 5.18 -0.45 13.33
C HIS A 172 6.00 -1.72 13.04
N LYS A 173 5.85 -2.30 11.85
CA LYS A 173 6.59 -3.45 11.34
C LYS A 173 6.69 -3.34 9.82
N PRO A 174 7.59 -4.10 9.18
CA PRO A 174 7.63 -4.17 7.73
C PRO A 174 6.26 -4.59 7.16
N LEU A 175 5.88 -3.98 6.05
CA LEU A 175 4.71 -4.35 5.25
C LEU A 175 4.99 -5.64 4.46
N PHE A 176 6.24 -5.83 4.04
CA PHE A 176 6.72 -7.00 3.34
C PHE A 176 8.05 -7.48 3.90
N THR A 177 8.21 -8.80 3.94
CA THR A 177 9.48 -9.47 4.19
C THR A 177 9.86 -10.28 2.96
N VAL A 178 11.01 -9.96 2.36
CA VAL A 178 11.56 -10.63 1.18
C VAL A 178 12.72 -11.50 1.61
N ARG A 179 12.70 -12.79 1.25
CA ARG A 179 13.84 -13.71 1.41
C ARG A 179 14.49 -13.95 0.05
N ILE A 180 15.78 -13.67 -0.04
CA ILE A 180 16.57 -13.86 -1.26
C ILE A 180 17.20 -15.25 -1.21
N ALA A 181 17.07 -16.00 -2.31
CA ALA A 181 17.68 -17.31 -2.43
C ALA A 181 19.21 -17.22 -2.29
N ARG A 182 19.81 -18.15 -1.54
CA ARG A 182 21.27 -18.31 -1.54
C ARG A 182 21.73 -18.88 -2.87
N LYS A 183 22.77 -18.30 -3.45
CA LYS A 183 23.48 -18.90 -4.59
C LYS A 183 24.48 -19.93 -4.06
N GLU A 184 24.76 -20.98 -4.85
CA GLU A 184 25.64 -22.09 -4.44
C GLU A 184 27.05 -21.63 -4.03
N ASP A 185 27.53 -20.50 -4.56
CA ASP A 185 28.84 -19.93 -4.23
C ASP A 185 28.80 -18.85 -3.12
N ASP A 186 27.67 -18.66 -2.43
CA ASP A 186 27.47 -17.59 -1.45
C ASP A 186 27.20 -18.14 -0.04
N ASP A 187 28.30 -18.53 0.62
CA ASP A 187 28.32 -19.05 1.99
C ASP A 187 28.26 -17.95 3.08
N GLY A 188 27.97 -16.71 2.69
CA GLY A 188 27.88 -15.59 3.64
C GLY A 188 26.79 -15.77 4.70
N PRO A 189 26.92 -15.10 5.87
CA PRO A 189 25.85 -15.09 6.87
C PRO A 189 24.58 -14.47 6.28
N VAL A 190 23.41 -14.94 6.72
CA VAL A 190 22.13 -14.29 6.40
C VAL A 190 22.02 -13.03 7.25
N LEU A 191 21.89 -11.91 6.57
CA LEU A 191 21.68 -10.59 7.14
C LEU A 191 20.22 -10.19 6.99
N VAL A 192 19.78 -9.27 7.84
CA VAL A 192 18.46 -8.65 7.78
C VAL A 192 18.63 -7.15 7.60
N ARG A 193 18.05 -6.59 6.56
CA ARG A 193 18.08 -5.13 6.30
C ARG A 193 16.70 -4.57 6.03
N ARG A 194 16.46 -3.37 6.54
CA ARG A 194 15.28 -2.57 6.21
C ARG A 194 15.61 -1.62 5.07
N VAL A 195 14.82 -1.72 4.02
CA VAL A 195 15.03 -0.97 2.78
C VAL A 195 14.76 0.53 3.04
N PRO A 196 15.60 1.44 2.52
CA PRO A 196 15.35 2.87 2.61
C PRO A 196 14.08 3.25 1.83
N LYS A 197 13.49 4.40 2.18
CA LYS A 197 12.42 4.98 1.36
C LYS A 197 12.98 5.33 -0.03
N MET A 198 12.19 5.14 -1.08
CA MET A 198 12.55 5.65 -2.41
C MET A 198 12.27 7.15 -2.46
N SER A 199 13.15 7.91 -3.11
CA SER A 199 12.85 9.30 -3.46
C SER A 199 11.84 9.30 -4.61
N LEU A 200 10.66 9.85 -4.34
CA LEU A 200 9.59 10.06 -5.33
C LEU A 200 10.02 11.02 -6.45
N ASP A 201 10.99 11.90 -6.20
CA ASP A 201 11.48 12.92 -7.14
C ASP A 201 12.18 12.32 -8.38
N ARG A 202 12.58 11.04 -8.33
CA ARG A 202 13.21 10.35 -9.47
C ARG A 202 12.22 9.93 -10.57
N ARG A 203 10.92 10.14 -10.40
CA ARG A 203 9.88 9.69 -11.36
C ARG A 203 9.61 10.63 -12.54
N VAL A 204 10.27 11.78 -12.62
CA VAL A 204 10.06 12.79 -13.68
C VAL A 204 11.19 12.77 -14.74
N ARG A 205 11.81 11.62 -15.00
CA ARG A 205 12.77 11.47 -16.09
C ARG A 205 12.47 10.27 -16.95
#